data_AF-A0A1B3DZJ2-F1
#
_entry.id   AF-A0A1B3DZJ2-F1
#
_cell.length_a   1.000
_cell.length_b   1.000
_cell.length_c   1.000
_cell.angle_alpha   90.00
_cell.angle_beta   90.00
_cell.angle_gamma   90.00
#
_symmetry.space_group_name_H-M   'P 1'
#
loop_
_entity.id
_entity.type
_entity.pdbx_description
1 polymer ?
#
loop_
_entity_poly.entity_id
_entity_poly.type
_entity_poly.pdbx_seq_one_letter_code
_entity_poly.pdbx_strand_id
1 'polypeptide(L)'
;MTNLYRWPQRLASLAALLGVLLGLIIGRSKWAEDSLLPPLEVLRPIPAVAWIPLAILMFPSSELSMVFITFTGALFPILLNTVHGVEAVDPRLIASARSLGAGRLAILREVILPGAAPSIVTGLAIGMGSSALVKRLGALATPWYYARRNA
;
A
#
# COMPACT_ATOMS: atom_id res chain seq x y z
N MET A 1 1.03 -24.13 17.24
CA MET A 1 1.98 -23.52 16.28
C MET A 1 1.36 -23.15 14.91
N THR A 2 0.03 -23.16 14.72
CA THR A 2 -0.61 -22.98 13.39
C THR A 2 -1.22 -21.59 13.11
N ASN A 3 -1.34 -20.71 14.12
CA ASN A 3 -2.04 -19.42 13.94
C ASN A 3 -1.15 -18.25 13.50
N LEU A 4 0.19 -18.42 13.56
CA LEU A 4 1.16 -17.37 13.24
C LEU A 4 1.24 -17.06 11.71
N TYR A 5 0.55 -17.83 10.87
CA TYR A 5 0.65 -17.76 9.41
C TYR A 5 -0.55 -17.11 8.70
N ARG A 6 -1.65 -16.82 9.42
CA ARG A 6 -2.94 -16.35 8.84
C ARG A 6 -3.20 -14.84 8.99
N TRP A 7 -2.58 -14.19 9.96
CA TRP A 7 -2.75 -12.74 10.18
C TRP A 7 -2.06 -11.84 9.12
N PRO A 8 -0.95 -12.22 8.44
CA PRO A 8 -0.33 -11.35 7.44
C PRO A 8 -1.26 -11.05 6.27
N GLN A 9 -2.10 -12.00 5.85
CA GLN A 9 -3.07 -11.76 4.77
C GLN A 9 -4.15 -10.75 5.18
N ARG A 10 -4.63 -10.81 6.42
CA ARG A 10 -5.62 -9.85 6.93
C ARG A 10 -5.05 -8.43 6.96
N LEU A 11 -3.77 -8.28 7.32
CA LEU A 11 -3.07 -7.00 7.31
C LEU A 11 -2.84 -6.49 5.89
N ALA A 12 -2.47 -7.36 4.95
CA ALA A 12 -2.33 -6.98 3.55
C ALA A 12 -3.66 -6.49 2.97
N SER A 13 -4.80 -7.11 3.33
CA SER A 13 -6.12 -6.61 2.95
C SER A 13 -6.45 -5.25 3.58
N LEU A 14 -6.05 -5.01 4.82
CA LEU A 14 -6.22 -3.70 5.47
C LEU A 14 -5.34 -2.63 4.81
N ALA A 15 -4.08 -2.96 4.51
CA ALA A 15 -3.17 -2.09 3.77
C ALA A 15 -3.69 -1.81 2.36
N ALA A 16 -4.31 -2.79 1.71
CA ALA A 16 -4.96 -2.60 0.41
C ALA A 16 -6.14 -1.63 0.51
N LEU A 17 -7.04 -1.83 1.46
CA LEU A 17 -8.18 -0.95 1.66
C LEU A 17 -7.71 0.48 1.96
N LEU A 18 -6.77 0.65 2.90
CA LEU A 18 -6.25 1.96 3.26
C LEU A 18 -5.44 2.61 2.13
N GLY A 19 -4.61 1.83 1.44
CA GLY A 19 -3.80 2.33 0.33
C GLY A 19 -4.66 2.83 -0.82
N VAL A 20 -5.70 2.07 -1.19
CA VAL A 20 -6.66 2.51 -2.22
C VAL A 20 -7.44 3.72 -1.76
N LEU A 21 -7.98 3.72 -0.54
CA LEU A 21 -8.77 4.87 -0.04
C LEU A 21 -7.93 6.14 0.05
N LEU A 22 -6.74 6.07 0.65
CA LEU A 22 -5.83 7.21 0.76
C LEU A 22 -5.36 7.66 -0.62
N GLY A 23 -5.01 6.72 -1.50
CA GLY A 23 -4.58 7.06 -2.85
C GLY A 23 -5.67 7.74 -3.67
N LEU A 24 -6.93 7.32 -3.53
CA LEU A 24 -8.08 7.99 -4.15
C LEU A 24 -8.30 9.40 -3.59
N ILE A 25 -8.09 9.60 -2.27
CA ILE A 25 -8.23 10.92 -1.64
C ILE A 25 -7.12 11.86 -2.11
N ILE A 26 -5.87 11.39 -2.11
CA ILE A 26 -4.69 12.16 -2.49
C ILE A 26 -4.75 12.51 -3.97
N GLY A 27 -4.87 11.51 -4.86
CA GLY A 27 -4.88 11.74 -6.31
C GLY A 27 -6.08 12.56 -6.82
N ARG A 28 -7.14 12.73 -6.01
CA ARG A 28 -8.30 13.57 -6.37
C ARG A 28 -8.18 15.01 -5.86
N SER A 29 -7.26 15.29 -4.96
CA SER A 29 -7.10 16.60 -4.30
C SER A 29 -5.72 17.17 -4.56
N LYS A 30 -5.63 18.18 -5.42
CA LYS A 30 -4.36 18.87 -5.74
C LYS A 30 -3.58 19.30 -4.50
N TRP A 31 -4.28 19.82 -3.48
CA TRP A 31 -3.62 20.23 -2.23
C TRP A 31 -3.02 19.05 -1.46
N ALA A 32 -3.70 17.90 -1.44
CA ALA A 32 -3.20 16.70 -0.79
C ALA A 32 -2.05 16.08 -1.59
N GLU A 33 -2.16 16.05 -2.91
CA GLU A 33 -1.09 15.71 -3.85
C GLU A 33 0.16 16.58 -3.59
N ASP A 34 0.06 17.90 -3.73
CA ASP A 34 1.21 18.81 -3.57
C ASP A 34 1.90 18.68 -2.20
N SER A 35 1.15 18.34 -1.15
CA SER A 35 1.68 18.22 0.21
C SER A 35 2.22 16.83 0.53
N LEU A 36 1.59 15.76 0.04
CA LEU A 36 1.87 14.38 0.44
C LEU A 36 2.67 13.60 -0.60
N LEU A 37 2.53 13.88 -1.89
CA LEU A 37 3.29 13.17 -2.93
C LEU A 37 4.81 13.35 -2.80
N PRO A 38 5.36 14.56 -2.52
CA PRO A 38 6.80 14.73 -2.41
C PRO A 38 7.45 13.80 -1.37
N PRO A 39 6.98 13.73 -0.09
CA PRO A 39 7.55 12.78 0.86
C PRO A 39 7.26 11.31 0.48
N LEU A 40 6.12 11.01 -0.14
CA LEU A 40 5.80 9.64 -0.56
C LEU A 40 6.71 9.13 -1.71
N GLU A 41 7.05 9.98 -2.68
CA GLU A 41 7.99 9.65 -3.76
C GLU A 41 9.42 9.46 -3.24
N VAL A 42 9.82 10.19 -2.19
CA VAL A 42 11.11 9.97 -1.51
C VAL A 42 11.15 8.60 -0.83
N LEU A 43 10.02 8.14 -0.28
CA LEU A 43 9.91 6.83 0.36
C LEU A 43 9.78 5.67 -0.64
N ARG A 44 9.32 5.94 -1.87
CA ARG A 44 9.06 4.95 -2.92
C ARG A 44 10.23 3.97 -3.20
N PRO A 45 11.50 4.39 -3.35
CA PRO A 45 12.59 3.46 -3.65
C PRO A 45 12.97 2.55 -2.48
N ILE A 46 12.44 2.76 -1.28
CA ILE A 46 12.78 1.99 -0.09
C ILE A 46 12.05 0.64 -0.15
N PRO A 47 12.76 -0.49 -0.40
CA PRO A 47 12.12 -1.79 -0.48
C PRO A 47 11.57 -2.20 0.90
N ALA A 48 10.52 -3.03 0.93
CA ALA A 48 9.90 -3.51 2.18
C ALA A 48 10.94 -4.07 3.19
N VAL A 49 11.97 -4.74 2.68
CA VAL A 49 13.05 -5.36 3.48
C VAL A 49 13.92 -4.32 4.20
N ALA A 50 14.06 -3.11 3.66
CA ALA A 50 14.83 -2.04 4.29
C ALA A 50 14.19 -1.54 5.61
N TRP A 51 12.92 -1.84 5.85
CA TRP A 51 12.24 -1.54 7.11
C TRP A 51 12.58 -2.50 8.25
N ILE A 52 13.26 -3.63 7.97
CA ILE A 52 13.58 -4.64 9.00
C ILE A 52 14.40 -4.06 10.16
N PRO A 53 15.53 -3.35 9.94
CA PRO A 53 16.34 -2.83 11.05
C PRO A 53 15.55 -1.83 11.91
N LEU A 54 14.80 -0.92 11.27
CA LEU A 54 13.97 0.05 11.97
C LEU A 54 12.91 -0.65 12.83
N ALA A 55 12.25 -1.67 12.28
CA ALA A 55 11.22 -2.41 12.99
C ALA A 55 11.76 -3.21 14.19
N ILE A 56 13.00 -3.70 14.10
CA ILE A 56 13.68 -4.38 15.23
C ILE A 56 14.00 -3.39 16.35
N LEU A 57 14.40 -2.16 16.01
CA LEU A 57 14.72 -1.12 16.99
C LEU A 57 13.47 -0.50 17.62
N MET A 58 12.40 -0.31 16.84
CA MET A 58 11.16 0.33 17.32
C MET A 58 10.29 -0.60 18.16
N PHE A 59 10.28 -1.91 17.86
CA PHE A 59 9.33 -2.84 18.47
C PHE A 59 10.03 -3.93 19.28
N PRO A 60 9.71 -4.09 20.58
CA PRO A 60 10.27 -5.17 21.41
C PRO A 60 9.81 -6.57 20.99
N SER A 61 8.67 -6.67 20.29
CA SER A 61 8.05 -7.92 19.85
C SER A 61 8.29 -8.15 18.36
N SER A 62 8.80 -9.34 18.02
CA SER A 62 8.98 -9.78 16.64
C SER A 62 7.67 -9.83 15.86
N GLU A 63 6.55 -10.07 16.53
CA GLU A 63 5.22 -10.02 15.94
C GLU A 63 4.88 -8.61 15.45
N LEU A 64 5.08 -7.60 16.30
CA LEU A 64 4.82 -6.19 15.96
C LEU A 64 5.75 -5.70 14.84
N SER A 65 7.03 -6.08 14.85
CA SER A 65 7.96 -5.77 13.77
C SER A 65 7.47 -6.34 12.43
N MET A 66 7.08 -7.62 12.39
CA MET A 66 6.59 -8.26 11.17
C MET A 66 5.27 -7.65 10.67
N VAL A 67 4.36 -7.28 11.58
CA VAL A 67 3.12 -6.55 11.26
C VAL A 67 3.46 -5.24 10.56
N PHE A 68 4.36 -4.44 11.15
CA PHE A 68 4.76 -3.15 10.61
C PHE A 68 5.38 -3.27 9.21
N ILE A 69 6.34 -4.19 9.02
CA ILE A 69 7.03 -4.38 7.74
C ILE A 69 6.06 -4.86 6.66
N THR A 70 5.18 -5.81 6.99
CA THR A 70 4.18 -6.34 6.04
C THR A 70 3.20 -5.25 5.63
N PHE A 71 2.70 -4.50 6.61
CA PHE A 71 1.72 -3.44 6.37
C PHE A 71 2.32 -2.32 5.51
N THR A 72 3.49 -1.79 5.89
CA THR A 72 4.17 -0.72 5.14
C THR A 72 4.59 -1.17 3.75
N GLY A 73 5.15 -2.37 3.63
CA GLY A 73 5.57 -2.97 2.36
C GLY A 73 4.43 -3.19 1.37
N ALA A 74 3.20 -3.37 1.85
CA ALA A 74 2.01 -3.44 1.02
C ALA A 74 1.39 -2.06 0.74
N LEU A 75 1.31 -1.20 1.77
CA LEU A 75 0.58 0.06 1.73
C LEU A 75 1.13 1.02 0.67
N PHE A 76 2.44 1.28 0.68
CA PHE A 76 3.06 2.28 -0.20
C PHE A 76 2.89 2.00 -1.69
N PRO A 77 3.19 0.80 -2.23
CA PRO A 77 3.00 0.54 -3.66
C PRO A 77 1.52 0.63 -4.05
N ILE A 78 0.59 0.18 -3.19
CA ILE A 78 -0.85 0.27 -3.46
C ILE A 78 -1.29 1.73 -3.51
N LEU A 79 -0.87 2.52 -2.51
CA LEU A 79 -1.20 3.94 -2.40
C LEU A 79 -0.67 4.72 -3.60
N LEU A 80 0.63 4.61 -3.89
CA LEU A 80 1.26 5.38 -4.97
C LEU A 80 0.70 5.03 -6.35
N ASN A 81 0.52 3.73 -6.65
CA ASN A 81 -0.10 3.33 -7.91
C ASN A 81 -1.56 3.80 -8.02
N THR A 82 -2.29 3.87 -6.90
CA THR A 82 -3.64 4.42 -6.90
C THR A 82 -3.63 5.92 -7.19
N VAL A 83 -2.73 6.69 -6.57
CA VAL A 83 -2.55 8.12 -6.82
C VAL A 83 -2.26 8.37 -8.30
N HIS A 84 -1.21 7.73 -8.84
CA HIS A 84 -0.85 7.87 -10.25
C HIS A 84 -1.95 7.38 -11.20
N GLY A 85 -2.70 6.35 -10.80
CA GLY A 85 -3.85 5.85 -11.55
C GLY A 85 -4.97 6.87 -11.67
N VAL A 86 -5.25 7.62 -10.60
CA VAL A 86 -6.25 8.69 -10.59
C VAL A 86 -5.77 9.89 -11.43
N GLU A 87 -4.51 10.26 -11.31
CA GLU A 87 -3.90 11.37 -12.08
C GLU A 87 -3.83 11.08 -13.58
N ALA A 88 -3.66 9.81 -13.97
CA ALA A 88 -3.64 9.39 -15.36
C ALA A 88 -5.01 9.43 -16.05
N VAL A 89 -6.10 9.62 -15.31
CA VAL A 89 -7.45 9.72 -15.89
C VAL A 89 -7.57 11.02 -16.69
N ASP A 90 -7.93 10.91 -17.97
CA ASP A 90 -8.07 12.07 -18.86
C ASP A 90 -9.05 13.11 -18.28
N PRO A 91 -8.59 14.34 -18.00
CA PRO A 91 -9.44 15.43 -17.51
C PRO A 91 -10.63 15.73 -18.44
N ARG A 92 -10.51 15.43 -19.74
CA ARG A 92 -11.59 15.59 -20.72
C ARG A 92 -12.76 14.68 -20.42
N LEU A 93 -12.53 13.42 -20.02
CA LEU A 93 -13.60 12.49 -19.63
C LEU A 93 -14.37 13.02 -18.42
N ILE A 94 -13.66 13.59 -17.45
CA ILE A 94 -14.24 14.21 -16.26
C ILE A 94 -15.04 15.47 -16.62
N ALA A 95 -14.56 16.28 -17.56
CA ALA A 95 -15.26 17.46 -18.04
C ALA A 95 -16.53 17.09 -18.82
N SER A 96 -16.45 16.13 -19.75
CA SER A 96 -17.58 15.62 -20.52
C SER A 96 -18.67 15.03 -19.61
N ALA A 97 -18.31 14.19 -18.64
CA ALA A 97 -19.27 13.66 -17.67
C ALA A 97 -19.97 14.78 -16.88
N ARG A 98 -19.23 15.82 -16.46
CA ARG A 98 -19.81 17.00 -15.80
C ARG A 98 -20.78 17.77 -16.70
N SER A 99 -20.47 17.95 -17.98
CA SER A 99 -21.36 18.59 -18.95
C SER A 99 -22.65 17.82 -19.20
N LEU A 100 -22.63 16.49 -19.01
CA LEU A 100 -23.83 15.63 -19.05
C LEU A 100 -24.61 15.61 -17.71
N GLY A 101 -24.21 16.44 -16.73
CA GLY A 101 -24.88 16.53 -15.44
C GLY A 101 -24.44 15.48 -14.40
N ALA A 102 -23.34 14.76 -14.65
CA ALA A 102 -22.86 13.77 -13.69
C ALA A 102 -22.40 14.43 -12.37
N GLY A 103 -22.95 13.94 -11.26
CA GLY A 103 -22.55 14.36 -9.92
C GLY A 103 -21.16 13.87 -9.51
N ARG A 104 -20.63 14.38 -8.39
CA ARG A 104 -19.28 14.03 -7.89
C ARG A 104 -19.08 12.52 -7.65
N LEU A 105 -20.14 11.83 -7.22
CA LEU A 105 -20.12 10.39 -6.95
C LEU A 105 -20.18 9.58 -8.25
N ALA A 106 -20.97 10.01 -9.24
CA ALA A 106 -21.05 9.40 -10.57
C ALA A 106 -19.68 9.48 -11.26
N ILE A 107 -19.07 10.66 -11.27
CA ILE A 107 -17.70 10.86 -11.80
C ILE A 107 -16.69 9.93 -11.11
N LEU A 108 -16.78 9.78 -9.79
CA LEU A 108 -15.88 8.89 -9.06
C LEU A 108 -16.06 7.42 -9.50
N ARG A 109 -17.31 6.95 -9.59
CA ARG A 109 -17.62 5.54 -9.85
C ARG A 109 -17.53 5.15 -11.32
N GLU A 110 -17.85 6.05 -12.23
CA GLU A 110 -18.01 5.75 -13.65
C GLU A 110 -16.84 6.26 -14.50
N VAL A 111 -16.02 7.17 -13.97
CA VAL A 111 -14.86 7.72 -14.72
C VAL A 111 -13.56 7.44 -13.98
N ILE A 112 -13.44 7.90 -12.73
CA ILE A 112 -12.17 7.84 -12.00
C ILE A 112 -11.81 6.41 -11.60
N LEU A 113 -12.70 5.69 -10.92
CA LEU A 113 -12.46 4.31 -10.50
C LEU A 113 -12.12 3.37 -11.67
N PRO A 114 -12.90 3.32 -12.77
CA PRO A 114 -12.56 2.46 -13.89
C PRO A 114 -11.30 2.92 -14.62
N GLY A 115 -11.05 4.23 -14.74
CA GLY A 115 -9.82 4.75 -15.34
C GLY A 115 -8.55 4.43 -14.54
N ALA A 116 -8.65 4.47 -13.20
CA ALA A 116 -7.54 4.14 -12.29
C ALA A 116 -7.40 2.64 -12.00
N ALA A 117 -8.40 1.82 -12.35
CA ALA A 117 -8.45 0.40 -11.99
C ALA A 117 -7.21 -0.41 -12.39
N PRO A 118 -6.65 -0.27 -13.62
CA PRO A 118 -5.44 -1.00 -14.00
C PRO A 118 -4.26 -0.71 -13.06
N SER A 119 -4.04 0.57 -12.72
CA SER A 119 -2.97 0.97 -11.80
C SER A 119 -3.23 0.50 -10.38
N ILE A 120 -4.48 0.57 -9.90
CA ILE A 120 -4.86 0.01 -8.59
C ILE A 120 -4.52 -1.48 -8.53
N VAL A 121 -4.89 -2.25 -9.56
CA VAL A 121 -4.58 -3.68 -9.65
C VAL A 121 -3.08 -3.94 -9.69
N THR A 122 -2.31 -3.14 -10.43
CA THR A 122 -0.83 -3.21 -10.41
C THR A 122 -0.28 -2.98 -9.01
N GLY A 123 -0.75 -1.93 -8.31
CA GLY A 123 -0.37 -1.63 -6.94
C GLY A 123 -0.68 -2.78 -5.97
N LEU A 124 -1.89 -3.34 -6.08
CA LEU A 124 -2.33 -4.51 -5.31
C LEU A 124 -1.44 -5.73 -5.57
N ALA A 125 -1.09 -6.01 -6.82
CA ALA A 125 -0.21 -7.12 -7.18
C ALA A 125 1.19 -6.96 -6.57
N ILE A 126 1.76 -5.75 -6.66
CA ILE A 126 3.08 -5.43 -6.07
C ILE A 126 3.03 -5.56 -4.53
N GLY A 127 2.01 -4.99 -3.89
CA GLY A 127 1.86 -5.04 -2.43
C GLY A 127 1.59 -6.44 -1.87
N MET A 128 0.85 -7.27 -2.61
CA MET A 128 0.68 -8.68 -2.28
C MET A 128 1.99 -9.46 -2.44
N GLY A 129 2.77 -9.18 -3.50
CA GLY A 129 4.08 -9.77 -3.74
C GLY A 129 5.09 -9.45 -2.63
N SER A 130 5.17 -8.18 -2.22
CA SER A 130 6.06 -7.74 -1.13
C SER A 130 5.68 -8.39 0.22
N SER A 131 4.39 -8.47 0.53
CA SER A 131 3.90 -9.15 1.75
C SER A 131 4.27 -10.63 1.77
N ALA A 132 4.14 -11.32 0.63
CA ALA A 132 4.51 -12.72 0.51
C ALA A 132 6.02 -12.94 0.70
N LEU A 133 6.85 -12.02 0.20
CA LEU A 133 8.30 -12.04 0.41
C LEU A 133 8.66 -11.88 1.88
N VAL A 134 8.09 -10.89 2.57
CA VAL A 134 8.34 -10.64 4.00
C VAL A 134 7.97 -11.88 4.83
N LYS A 135 6.83 -12.50 4.54
CA LYS A 135 6.41 -13.75 5.18
C LYS A 135 7.42 -14.87 4.98
N ARG A 136 7.93 -15.05 3.76
CA ARG A 136 8.96 -16.05 3.44
C ARG A 136 10.27 -15.77 4.19
N LEU A 137 10.71 -14.52 4.21
CA LEU A 137 11.93 -14.11 4.92
C LEU A 137 11.80 -14.28 6.44
N GLY A 138 10.65 -13.92 7.01
CA GLY A 138 10.36 -14.15 8.43
C GLY A 138 10.47 -15.64 8.79
N ALA A 139 9.89 -16.52 7.97
CA ALA A 139 10.00 -17.97 8.16
C ALA A 139 11.46 -18.46 8.14
N LEU A 140 12.30 -17.91 7.26
CA LEU A 140 13.72 -18.26 7.15
C LEU A 140 14.57 -17.68 8.30
N ALA A 141 14.21 -16.50 8.83
CA ALA A 141 14.93 -15.84 9.92
C ALA A 141 14.54 -16.39 11.31
N THR A 142 13.38 -17.03 11.42
CA THR A 142 12.84 -17.56 12.67
C THR A 142 13.83 -18.48 13.41
N PRO A 143 14.50 -19.47 12.78
CA PRO A 143 15.49 -20.33 13.44
C PRO A 143 16.67 -19.57 14.05
N TRP A 144 17.18 -18.56 13.33
CA TRP A 144 18.31 -17.74 13.78
C TRP A 144 17.94 -16.81 14.94
N TYR A 145 16.71 -16.29 14.93
CA TYR A 145 16.20 -15.46 16.01
C TYR A 145 16.06 -16.24 17.32
N TYR A 146 15.63 -17.50 17.25
CA TYR A 146 15.57 -18.39 18.42
C TYR A 146 16.96 -18.80 18.91
N ALA A 147 17.91 -19.08 18.00
CA ALA A 147 19.28 -19.44 18.38
C ALA A 147 20.01 -18.33 19.17
N ARG A 148 19.75 -17.05 18.84
CA ARG A 148 20.40 -15.90 19.53
C ARG A 148 19.81 -15.58 20.91
N ARG A 149 18.56 -15.96 21.18
CA ARG A 149 17.93 -15.75 22.50
C ARG A 149 18.21 -16.87 23.50
N ASN A 150 18.59 -18.05 23.00
CA ASN A 150 18.86 -19.24 23.81
C ASN A 150 20.36 -19.54 24.00
N ALA A 151 21.23 -18.62 23.57
CA ALA A 151 22.68 -18.64 23.75
C ALA A 151 23.08 -17.44 24.61
#